data_AF-A0AAU5QF45-F1
#
_entry.id   AF-A0AAU5QF45-F1
#
_cell.length_a   1.000
_cell.length_b   1.000
_cell.length_c   1.000
_cell.angle_alpha   90.00
_cell.angle_beta   90.00
_cell.angle_gamma   90.00
#
_symmetry.space_group_name_H-M   'P 1'
#
loop_
_entity.id
_entity.type
_entity.pdbx_description
1 polymer ?
#
loop_
_entity_poly.entity_id
_entity_poly.type
_entity_poly.pdbx_seq_one_letter_code
_entity_poly.pdbx_strand_id
1 'polypeptide(L)'
;MTFTLQQFDTAALRLYFGANSPILPDGSVGVPTNPEPTQSGFLAIFVDGENHFAFYAPRSEIYRADDMAIADTESLAGLPLGVKPMAHGSNSWTYAITPLGGVLATGATAGSPGAFTPDGATVPADLGALASVIATPTAAWATGQHVVLGDAAKAHWTGTAWAAGQAV
;
A
#
# COMPACT_ATOMS: atom_id res chain seq x y z
N MET A 1 -3.80 11.80 6.02
CA MET A 1 -3.24 12.35 4.76
C MET A 1 -3.86 13.71 4.53
N THR A 2 -3.12 14.69 3.99
CA THR A 2 -3.65 16.02 3.70
C THR A 2 -3.56 16.33 2.21
N PHE A 3 -4.54 17.05 1.68
CA PHE A 3 -4.51 17.60 0.32
C PHE A 3 -5.27 18.93 0.28
N THR A 4 -4.93 19.77 -0.69
CA THR A 4 -5.55 21.10 -0.82
C THR A 4 -6.52 21.10 -1.98
N LEU A 5 -7.78 21.43 -1.70
CA LEU A 5 -8.73 21.73 -2.77
C LEU A 5 -8.53 23.17 -3.23
N GLN A 6 -8.52 23.38 -4.54
CA GLN A 6 -8.54 24.72 -5.16
C GLN A 6 -9.91 25.09 -5.72
N GLN A 7 -10.85 24.15 -5.73
CA GLN A 7 -12.21 24.37 -6.22
C GLN A 7 -13.09 24.86 -5.07
N PHE A 8 -13.76 25.99 -5.27
CA PHE A 8 -14.66 26.64 -4.30
C PHE A 8 -16.12 26.45 -4.71
N ASP A 9 -16.53 25.21 -4.96
CA ASP A 9 -17.93 24.88 -5.20
C ASP A 9 -18.62 24.38 -3.92
N THR A 10 -19.93 24.21 -3.98
CA THR A 10 -20.72 23.74 -2.84
C THR A 10 -20.24 22.42 -2.26
N ALA A 11 -19.77 21.49 -3.10
CA ALA A 11 -19.31 20.18 -2.65
C ALA A 11 -17.98 20.29 -1.88
N ALA A 12 -17.02 21.05 -2.41
CA ALA A 12 -15.75 21.33 -1.77
C ALA A 12 -15.93 22.11 -0.45
N LEU A 13 -16.81 23.11 -0.45
CA LEU A 13 -17.11 23.87 0.76
C LEU A 13 -17.76 23.01 1.84
N ARG A 14 -18.60 22.03 1.48
CA ARG A 14 -19.14 21.04 2.43
C ARG A 14 -18.07 20.08 2.94
N LEU A 15 -17.15 19.65 2.08
CA LEU A 15 -16.00 18.84 2.54
C LEU A 15 -15.14 19.60 3.57
N TYR A 16 -14.99 20.91 3.40
CA TYR A 16 -14.16 21.76 4.26
C TYR A 16 -14.88 22.25 5.55
N PHE A 17 -16.08 22.81 5.42
CA PHE A 17 -16.84 23.40 6.54
C PHE A 17 -17.77 22.42 7.26
N GLY A 18 -17.98 21.24 6.70
CA GLY A 18 -18.80 20.17 7.31
C GLY A 18 -19.88 19.66 6.36
N ALA A 19 -20.11 18.35 6.37
CA ALA A 19 -21.08 17.69 5.50
C ALA A 19 -22.52 18.22 5.71
N ASN A 20 -22.79 18.67 6.94
CA ASN A 20 -24.05 19.27 7.36
C ASN A 20 -24.17 20.78 7.03
N SER A 21 -23.27 21.35 6.24
CA SER A 21 -23.33 22.79 5.88
C SER A 21 -24.55 23.10 5.00
N PRO A 22 -25.49 23.96 5.46
CA PRO A 22 -26.69 24.30 4.71
C PRO A 22 -26.40 25.27 3.55
N ILE A 23 -27.28 25.27 2.55
CA ILE A 23 -27.33 26.35 1.55
C ILE A 23 -28.31 27.39 2.06
N LEU A 24 -27.85 28.63 2.14
CA LEU A 24 -28.66 29.76 2.60
C LEU A 24 -29.54 30.29 1.44
N PRO A 25 -30.58 31.09 1.73
CA PRO A 25 -31.49 31.61 0.70
C PRO A 25 -30.81 32.45 -0.39
N ASP A 26 -29.64 33.00 -0.11
CA ASP A 26 -28.81 33.77 -1.05
C ASP A 26 -27.87 32.89 -1.89
N GLY A 27 -27.89 31.57 -1.70
CA GLY A 27 -27.04 30.60 -2.38
C GLY A 27 -25.67 30.36 -1.73
N SER A 28 -25.34 31.06 -0.65
CA SER A 28 -24.09 30.84 0.08
C SER A 28 -24.11 29.54 0.90
N VAL A 29 -22.93 29.00 1.20
CA VAL A 29 -22.78 27.84 2.09
C VAL A 29 -22.59 28.35 3.51
N GLY A 30 -23.55 28.06 4.39
CA GLY A 30 -23.47 28.44 5.80
C GLY A 30 -22.50 27.52 6.56
N VAL A 31 -21.68 28.09 7.44
CA VAL A 31 -20.79 27.31 8.31
C VAL A 31 -21.55 26.91 9.58
N PRO A 32 -21.76 25.60 9.83
CA PRO A 32 -22.49 25.14 11.00
C PRO A 32 -21.68 25.36 12.29
N THR A 33 -22.37 25.62 13.40
CA THR A 33 -21.75 25.78 14.72
C THR A 33 -21.15 24.48 15.26
N ASN A 34 -21.72 23.34 14.87
CA ASN A 34 -21.19 22.01 15.13
C ASN A 34 -21.00 21.27 13.78
N PRO A 35 -19.85 21.46 13.12
CA PRO A 35 -19.57 20.87 11.83
C PRO A 35 -19.32 19.36 11.92
N GLU A 36 -19.91 18.61 11.00
CA GLU A 36 -19.76 17.15 10.92
C GLU A 36 -18.80 16.75 9.78
N PRO A 37 -17.83 15.85 10.04
CA PRO A 37 -16.94 15.36 8.99
C PRO A 37 -17.71 14.56 7.94
N THR A 38 -17.27 14.62 6.68
CA THR A 38 -17.82 13.76 5.64
C THR A 38 -17.33 12.33 5.86
N GLN A 39 -18.24 11.35 5.91
CA GLN A 39 -17.88 9.93 5.95
C GLN A 39 -18.06 9.28 4.58
N SER A 40 -16.96 8.90 3.94
CA SER A 40 -16.98 8.25 2.63
C SER A 40 -15.78 7.32 2.40
N GLY A 41 -15.85 6.51 1.36
CA GLY A 41 -14.66 5.85 0.81
C GLY A 41 -13.70 6.89 0.22
N PHE A 42 -12.41 6.57 0.23
CA PHE A 42 -11.37 7.42 -0.31
C PHE A 42 -10.37 6.59 -1.13
N LEU A 43 -10.04 7.06 -2.33
CA LEU A 43 -9.02 6.47 -3.20
C LEU A 43 -8.12 7.59 -3.71
N ALA A 44 -6.81 7.46 -3.46
CA ALA A 44 -5.78 8.26 -4.12
C ALA A 44 -4.88 7.33 -4.93
N ILE A 45 -4.58 7.72 -6.16
CA ILE A 45 -3.62 7.02 -7.01
C ILE A 45 -2.52 8.03 -7.33
N PHE A 46 -1.32 7.76 -6.82
CA PHE A 46 -0.10 8.49 -7.10
C PHE A 46 0.52 7.87 -8.34
N VAL A 47 0.67 8.68 -9.38
CA VAL A 47 1.23 8.29 -10.68
C VAL A 47 2.58 8.99 -10.84
N ASP A 48 3.65 8.21 -10.99
CA ASP A 48 5.00 8.70 -11.28
C ASP A 48 5.59 7.90 -12.46
N GLY A 49 5.33 8.40 -13.67
CA GLY A 49 5.67 7.68 -14.90
C GLY A 49 4.96 6.32 -14.98
N GLU A 50 5.74 5.24 -15.03
CA GLU A 50 5.22 3.86 -15.02
C GLU A 50 4.87 3.35 -13.61
N ASN A 51 5.38 4.01 -12.56
CA ASN A 51 5.13 3.61 -11.18
C ASN A 51 3.78 4.14 -10.70
N HIS A 52 2.99 3.25 -10.11
CA HIS A 52 1.70 3.56 -9.53
C HIS A 52 1.67 3.13 -8.07
N PHE A 53 1.32 4.04 -7.18
CA PHE A 53 1.04 3.74 -5.77
C PHE A 53 -0.39 4.17 -5.46
N ALA A 54 -1.22 3.27 -4.96
CA ALA A 54 -2.60 3.57 -4.62
C ALA A 54 -2.82 3.49 -3.11
N PHE A 55 -3.56 4.45 -2.56
CA PHE A 55 -4.07 4.45 -1.21
C PHE A 55 -5.59 4.33 -1.26
N TYR A 56 -6.13 3.22 -0.74
CA TYR A 56 -7.57 2.99 -0.68
C TYR A 56 -8.03 2.80 0.77
N ALA A 57 -9.04 3.57 1.18
CA ALA A 57 -9.74 3.42 2.45
C ALA A 57 -11.24 3.25 2.17
N PRO A 58 -11.85 2.09 2.48
CA PRO A 58 -13.28 1.86 2.24
C PRO A 58 -14.18 2.74 3.13
N ARG A 59 -13.64 3.22 4.26
CA ARG A 59 -14.26 4.21 5.13
C ARG A 59 -13.22 5.21 5.60
N SER A 60 -13.55 6.49 5.52
CA SER A 60 -12.72 7.59 6.00
C SER A 60 -13.58 8.74 6.52
N GLU A 61 -13.04 9.50 7.45
CA GLU A 61 -13.53 10.83 7.83
C GLU A 61 -12.72 11.87 7.05
N ILE A 62 -13.41 12.73 6.32
CA ILE A 62 -12.83 13.84 5.56
C ILE A 62 -13.31 15.14 6.19
N TYR A 63 -12.37 15.97 6.63
CA TYR A 63 -12.67 17.26 7.25
C TYR A 63 -11.50 18.23 7.10
N ARG A 64 -11.68 19.52 7.40
CA ARG A 64 -10.58 20.50 7.34
C ARG A 64 -9.37 20.03 8.14
N ALA A 65 -8.20 20.14 7.52
CA ALA A 65 -6.92 19.84 8.19
C ALA A 65 -6.32 21.08 8.85
N ASP A 66 -6.57 22.25 8.26
CA ASP A 66 -6.00 23.54 8.67
C ASP A 66 -6.90 24.69 8.21
N ASP A 67 -6.54 25.91 8.60
CA ASP A 67 -7.16 27.14 8.15
C ASP A 67 -7.03 27.33 6.63
N MET A 68 -7.92 28.13 6.04
CA MET A 68 -7.93 28.40 4.60
C MET A 68 -6.61 29.08 4.21
N ALA A 69 -5.91 28.50 3.24
CA ALA A 69 -4.62 28.99 2.81
C ALA A 69 -4.80 30.09 1.76
N ILE A 70 -4.39 31.31 2.10
CA ILE A 70 -4.27 32.44 1.17
C ILE A 70 -2.85 32.97 1.36
N ALA A 71 -1.91 32.45 0.58
CA ALA A 71 -0.48 32.67 0.82
C ALA A 71 0.00 34.05 0.33
N ASP A 72 -0.42 34.46 -0.87
CA ASP A 72 -0.08 35.75 -1.48
C ASP A 72 -1.07 36.08 -2.63
N THR A 73 -0.88 37.23 -3.28
CA THR A 73 -1.73 37.71 -4.39
C THR A 73 -1.59 36.86 -5.66
N GLU A 74 -0.53 36.06 -5.79
CA GLU A 74 -0.20 35.29 -7.00
C GLU A 74 -0.59 33.81 -6.85
N SER A 75 -0.79 33.35 -5.62
CA SER A 75 -1.16 31.99 -5.25
C SER A 75 -2.67 31.82 -5.23
N LEU A 76 -3.14 30.69 -5.76
CA LEU A 76 -4.54 30.30 -5.64
C LEU A 76 -4.88 30.02 -4.18
N ALA A 77 -6.04 30.50 -3.74
CA ALA A 77 -6.58 30.15 -2.43
C ALA A 77 -6.81 28.63 -2.35
N GLY A 78 -6.56 28.07 -1.17
CA GLY A 78 -6.61 26.64 -0.92
C GLY A 78 -7.46 26.29 0.29
N LEU A 79 -8.17 25.17 0.21
CA LEU A 79 -8.91 24.57 1.31
C LEU A 79 -8.19 23.27 1.73
N PRO A 80 -7.36 23.29 2.80
CA PRO A 80 -6.67 22.11 3.27
C PRO A 80 -7.65 21.10 3.88
N LEU A 81 -7.71 19.90 3.30
CA LEU A 81 -8.49 18.78 3.79
C LEU A 81 -7.60 17.68 4.36
N GLY A 82 -8.10 17.05 5.42
CA GLY A 82 -7.53 15.89 6.06
C GLY A 82 -8.40 14.67 5.83
N VAL A 83 -7.78 13.56 5.44
CA VAL A 83 -8.39 12.24 5.37
C VAL A 83 -7.87 11.40 6.52
N LYS A 84 -8.80 10.92 7.33
CA LYS A 84 -8.58 9.97 8.41
C LYS A 84 -9.25 8.64 8.06
N PRO A 85 -8.49 7.64 7.62
CA PRO A 85 -9.01 6.29 7.39
C PRO A 85 -9.63 5.73 8.67
N MET A 86 -10.72 4.97 8.53
CA MET A 86 -11.47 4.38 9.65
C MET A 86 -11.65 2.88 9.43
N ALA A 87 -11.71 2.11 10.53
CA ALA A 87 -12.03 0.69 10.45
C ALA A 87 -13.42 0.51 9.83
N HIS A 88 -13.56 -0.53 9.00
CA HIS A 88 -14.79 -0.84 8.29
C HIS A 88 -15.07 -2.35 8.35
N GLY A 89 -16.29 -2.72 8.74
CA GLY A 89 -16.69 -4.12 8.88
C GLY A 89 -15.82 -4.87 9.90
N SER A 90 -15.37 -6.07 9.52
CA SER A 90 -14.54 -6.96 10.34
C SER A 90 -13.03 -6.82 10.11
N ASN A 91 -12.58 -5.71 9.51
CA ASN A 91 -11.16 -5.51 9.22
C ASN A 91 -10.33 -5.48 10.52
N SER A 92 -9.26 -6.28 10.58
CA SER A 92 -8.34 -6.30 11.73
C SER A 92 -7.53 -5.01 11.88
N TRP A 93 -7.31 -4.30 10.77
CA TRP A 93 -6.54 -3.05 10.71
C TRP A 93 -7.26 -2.03 9.83
N THR A 94 -7.06 -0.74 10.10
CA THR A 94 -7.64 0.35 9.31
C THR A 94 -7.09 0.40 7.88
N TYR A 95 -5.79 0.15 7.72
CA TYR A 95 -5.11 -0.01 6.44
C TYR A 95 -3.84 -0.84 6.64
N ALA A 96 -3.32 -1.43 5.56
CA ALA A 96 -2.03 -2.10 5.52
C ALA A 96 -1.20 -1.51 4.38
N ILE A 97 0.12 -1.45 4.56
CA ILE A 97 1.06 -0.95 3.55
C ILE A 97 1.97 -2.11 3.18
N THR A 98 1.96 -2.50 1.91
CA THR A 98 2.93 -3.46 1.39
C THR A 98 4.20 -2.71 1.01
N PRO A 99 5.34 -2.94 1.68
CA PRO A 99 6.59 -2.30 1.30
C PRO A 99 7.06 -2.80 -0.07
N LEU A 100 7.71 -1.90 -0.81
CA LEU A 100 8.41 -2.26 -2.04
C LEU A 100 9.60 -3.16 -1.68
N GLY A 101 9.70 -4.36 -2.29
CA GLY A 101 10.77 -5.33 -2.03
C GLY A 101 10.30 -6.71 -1.56
N GLY A 102 9.01 -6.89 -1.27
CA GLY A 102 8.42 -8.17 -0.83
C GLY A 102 9.09 -8.75 0.43
N VAL A 103 8.63 -9.92 0.87
CA VAL A 103 9.28 -10.60 2.00
C VAL A 103 10.49 -11.36 1.46
N LEU A 104 11.69 -11.15 2.00
CA LEU A 104 12.85 -11.92 1.56
C LEU A 104 12.64 -13.40 1.88
N ALA A 105 12.94 -14.28 0.93
CA ALA A 105 13.00 -15.70 1.20
C ALA A 105 14.12 -15.96 2.22
N THR A 106 13.76 -16.56 3.35
CA THR A 106 14.71 -16.97 4.40
C THR A 106 14.84 -18.49 4.49
N GLY A 107 13.92 -19.22 3.85
CA GLY A 107 14.01 -20.67 3.73
C GLY A 107 13.50 -21.17 2.40
N ALA A 108 13.77 -22.44 2.12
CA ALA A 108 13.32 -23.15 0.93
C ALA A 108 13.02 -24.60 1.26
N THR A 109 11.81 -25.06 0.95
CA THR A 109 11.38 -26.44 1.17
C THR A 109 11.60 -27.26 -0.11
N ALA A 110 12.22 -28.42 0.02
CA ALA A 110 12.49 -29.32 -1.09
C ALA A 110 11.19 -29.81 -1.76
N GLY A 111 11.21 -29.94 -3.09
CA GLY A 111 10.08 -30.42 -3.88
C GLY A 111 10.44 -30.44 -5.37
N SER A 112 9.46 -30.76 -6.22
CA SER A 112 9.64 -30.82 -7.68
C SER A 112 8.51 -30.06 -8.41
N PRO A 113 8.49 -28.71 -8.39
CA PRO A 113 9.42 -27.81 -7.70
C PRO A 113 9.10 -27.64 -6.20
N GLY A 114 10.10 -27.21 -5.45
CA GLY A 114 9.99 -26.76 -4.07
C GLY A 114 9.46 -25.33 -3.96
N ALA A 115 9.35 -24.84 -2.73
CA ALA A 115 8.80 -23.51 -2.43
C ALA A 115 9.69 -22.71 -1.48
N PHE A 116 9.74 -21.39 -1.67
CA PHE A 116 10.40 -20.48 -0.74
C PHE A 116 9.49 -20.17 0.46
N THR A 117 10.10 -19.95 1.61
CA THR A 117 9.43 -19.55 2.85
C THR A 117 10.02 -18.24 3.38
N PRO A 118 9.21 -17.38 4.01
CA PRO A 118 7.77 -17.54 4.29
C PRO A 118 6.90 -17.44 3.03
N ASP A 119 5.63 -17.84 3.14
CA ASP A 119 4.69 -17.75 2.03
C ASP A 119 4.54 -16.29 1.56
N GLY A 120 4.46 -16.09 0.24
CA GLY A 120 4.49 -14.76 -0.38
C GLY A 120 5.88 -14.09 -0.42
N ALA A 121 6.95 -14.82 -0.09
CA ALA A 121 8.32 -14.30 -0.25
C ALA A 121 8.67 -14.04 -1.73
N THR A 122 9.44 -12.98 -1.96
CA THR A 122 10.06 -12.70 -3.25
C THR A 122 11.01 -13.83 -3.59
N VAL A 123 10.82 -14.42 -4.78
CA VAL A 123 11.70 -15.46 -5.31
C VAL A 123 13.10 -14.86 -5.49
N PRO A 124 14.16 -15.47 -4.91
CA PRO A 124 15.54 -15.06 -5.12
C PRO A 124 15.87 -14.98 -6.61
N ALA A 125 16.50 -13.88 -7.03
CA ALA A 125 16.71 -13.58 -8.44
C ALA A 125 17.60 -14.61 -9.15
N ASP A 126 18.66 -15.05 -8.48
CA ASP A 126 19.67 -15.96 -9.01
C ASP A 126 20.27 -16.84 -7.88
N LEU A 127 21.22 -17.72 -8.25
CA LEU A 127 21.87 -18.63 -7.32
C LEU A 127 22.65 -17.89 -6.21
N GLY A 128 23.23 -16.72 -6.52
CA GLY A 128 23.96 -15.90 -5.56
C GLY A 128 23.05 -15.34 -4.47
N ALA A 129 21.79 -15.06 -4.81
CA ALA A 129 20.77 -14.61 -3.87
C ALA A 129 20.32 -15.68 -2.86
N LEU A 130 20.72 -16.95 -3.01
CA LEU A 130 20.37 -18.03 -2.07
C LEU A 130 21.26 -18.11 -0.82
N ALA A 131 22.30 -17.27 -0.71
CA ALA A 131 23.28 -17.35 0.37
C ALA A 131 22.67 -17.25 1.78
N SER A 132 21.54 -16.54 1.94
CA SER A 132 20.81 -16.39 3.20
C SER A 132 19.59 -17.33 3.34
N VAL A 133 19.34 -18.19 2.36
CA VAL A 133 18.17 -19.07 2.31
C VAL A 133 18.50 -20.42 2.95
N ILE A 134 17.77 -20.80 3.99
CA ILE A 134 17.94 -22.06 4.70
C ILE A 134 17.14 -23.18 4.02
N ALA A 135 17.82 -24.20 3.51
CA ALA A 135 17.17 -25.36 2.91
C ALA A 135 16.49 -26.26 3.96
N THR A 136 15.29 -26.74 3.64
CA THR A 136 14.53 -27.71 4.43
C THR A 136 14.12 -28.89 3.54
N PRO A 137 14.60 -30.12 3.80
CA PRO A 137 15.55 -30.49 4.85
C PRO A 137 16.93 -29.87 4.63
N THR A 138 17.72 -29.79 5.71
CA THR A 138 19.12 -29.33 5.68
C THR A 138 20.09 -30.42 5.18
N ALA A 139 19.62 -31.66 5.04
CA ALA A 139 20.32 -32.72 4.32
C ALA A 139 20.26 -32.52 2.81
N ALA A 140 21.13 -33.20 2.05
CA ALA A 140 21.08 -33.20 0.60
C ALA A 140 19.68 -33.55 0.10
N TRP A 141 19.16 -32.75 -0.83
CA TRP A 141 17.85 -32.99 -1.42
C TRP A 141 17.87 -34.23 -2.31
N ALA A 142 16.75 -34.93 -2.38
CA ALA A 142 16.60 -36.15 -3.16
C ALA A 142 16.58 -35.85 -4.67
N THR A 143 16.99 -36.82 -5.49
CA THR A 143 17.05 -36.72 -6.94
C THR A 143 15.77 -36.10 -7.53
N GLY A 144 15.93 -35.09 -8.38
CA GLY A 144 14.83 -34.35 -9.04
C GLY A 144 14.25 -33.18 -8.22
N GLN A 145 14.63 -33.02 -6.96
CA GLN A 145 14.19 -31.89 -6.14
C GLN A 145 14.95 -30.61 -6.49
N HIS A 146 14.23 -29.49 -6.56
CA HIS A 146 14.77 -28.18 -6.92
C HIS A 146 13.77 -27.06 -6.56
N VAL A 147 14.28 -25.85 -6.36
CA VAL A 147 13.50 -24.60 -6.42
C VAL A 147 13.73 -23.91 -7.77
N VAL A 148 12.80 -23.06 -8.18
CA VAL A 148 12.90 -22.23 -9.40
C VAL A 148 13.15 -20.79 -8.98
N LEU A 149 14.17 -20.17 -9.58
CA LEU A 149 14.64 -18.81 -9.28
C LEU A 149 13.93 -17.77 -10.15
N GLY A 150 14.15 -16.49 -9.86
CA GLY A 150 13.55 -15.37 -10.59
C GLY A 150 13.97 -15.31 -12.06
N ASP A 151 15.18 -15.78 -12.39
CA ASP A 151 15.70 -15.96 -13.75
C ASP A 151 15.25 -17.27 -14.43
N ALA A 152 14.30 -17.99 -13.83
CA ALA A 152 13.82 -19.32 -14.22
C ALA A 152 14.88 -20.44 -14.16
N ALA A 153 16.09 -20.18 -13.65
CA ALA A 153 17.06 -21.22 -13.36
C ALA A 153 16.57 -22.12 -12.21
N LYS A 154 17.11 -23.33 -12.17
CA LYS A 154 16.84 -24.29 -11.09
C LYS A 154 18.02 -24.30 -10.12
N ALA A 155 17.73 -24.43 -8.84
CA ALA A 155 18.73 -24.66 -7.82
C ALA A 155 18.28 -25.72 -6.81
N HIS A 156 19.23 -26.42 -6.20
CA HIS A 156 18.97 -27.41 -5.17
C HIS A 156 20.02 -27.33 -4.06
N TRP A 157 19.68 -27.87 -2.89
CA TRP A 157 20.60 -27.95 -1.75
C TRP A 157 21.36 -29.28 -1.77
N THR A 158 22.69 -29.21 -1.71
CA THR A 158 23.59 -30.38 -1.71
C THR A 158 23.81 -30.99 -0.33
N GLY A 159 23.20 -30.43 0.72
CA GLY A 159 23.50 -30.74 2.11
C GLY A 159 24.54 -29.80 2.73
N THR A 160 25.31 -29.09 1.90
CA THR A 160 26.34 -28.15 2.35
C THR A 160 26.31 -26.80 1.64
N ALA A 161 25.82 -26.75 0.40
CA ALA A 161 25.73 -25.54 -0.39
C ALA A 161 24.54 -25.58 -1.37
N TRP A 162 24.16 -24.41 -1.87
CA TRP A 162 23.26 -24.30 -3.01
C TRP A 162 24.02 -24.58 -4.30
N ALA A 163 23.46 -25.42 -5.17
CA ALA A 163 24.01 -25.76 -6.47
C ALA A 163 22.98 -25.54 -7.58
N ALA A 164 23.47 -25.23 -8.78
CA ALA A 164 22.63 -25.09 -9.96
C ALA A 164 22.06 -26.44 -10.42
N GLY A 165 20.87 -26.41 -11.01
CA GLY A 165 20.19 -27.59 -11.55
C GLY A 165 19.32 -28.32 -10.53
N GLN A 166 18.90 -29.53 -10.91
CA GLN A 166 18.14 -30.44 -10.04
C GLN A 166 19.10 -31.32 -9.24
N ALA A 167 18.69 -31.72 -8.04
CA ALA A 167 19.45 -32.70 -7.26
C ALA A 167 19.61 -34.01 -8.06
N VAL A 168 20.79 -34.62 -7.96
CA VAL A 168 21.15 -35.89 -8.61
C VAL A 168 21.30 -37.00 -7.59
#